data_AF-A0A498DM30-F1
#
_entry.id   AF-A0A498DM30-F1
#
_cell.length_a   1.000
_cell.length_b   1.000
_cell.length_c   1.000
_cell.angle_alpha   90.00
_cell.angle_beta   90.00
_cell.angle_gamma   90.00
#
_symmetry.space_group_name_H-M   'P 1'
#
loop_
_entity.id
_entity.type
_entity.pdbx_description
1 polymer ?
#
loop_
_entity_poly.entity_id
_entity_poly.type
_entity_poly.pdbx_seq_one_letter_code
_entity_poly.pdbx_strand_id
1 'polypeptide(L)' 'MFVKIDKKSLEEMIISSEEMVSVLEQDLKANVIDEVLTEIVSGTYEHSNANARYKYKP' A
#
# COMPACT_ATOMS: atom_id res chain seq x y z
N MET A 1 7.58 -8.04 0.56
CA MET A 1 7.15 -7.55 -0.77
C MET A 1 5.80 -6.86 -0.66
N PHE A 2 5.60 -5.72 -1.34
CA PHE A 2 4.31 -5.03 -1.37
C PHE A 2 3.35 -5.74 -2.33
N VAL A 3 2.10 -5.84 -1.92
CA VAL A 3 1.04 -6.52 -2.67
C VAL A 3 -0.15 -5.57 -2.80
N LYS A 4 -0.58 -5.34 -4.03
CA LYS A 4 -1.85 -4.72 -4.38
C LYS A 4 -2.90 -5.81 -4.57
N ILE A 5 -4.05 -5.67 -3.94
CA ILE A 5 -5.20 -6.56 -4.05
C ILE A 5 -6.34 -5.76 -4.65
N ASP A 6 -6.71 -6.05 -5.89
CA ASP A 6 -7.83 -5.37 -6.55
C ASP A 6 -9.15 -5.71 -5.85
N LYS A 7 -9.97 -4.70 -5.52
CA LYS A 7 -11.24 -4.96 -4.80
C LYS A 7 -12.33 -5.54 -5.68
N LYS A 8 -12.25 -5.40 -7.01
CA LYS A 8 -13.24 -5.92 -7.96
C LYS A 8 -12.93 -7.35 -8.37
N SER A 9 -11.69 -7.62 -8.77
CA SER A 9 -11.29 -8.96 -9.24
C SER A 9 -10.71 -9.85 -8.13
N LEU A 10 -10.34 -9.27 -6.99
CA LEU A 10 -9.62 -9.95 -5.90
C LEU A 10 -8.24 -10.48 -6.30
N GLU A 11 -7.70 -10.02 -7.44
CA GLU A 11 -6.37 -10.41 -7.90
C GLU A 11 -5.27 -9.75 -7.07
N GLU A 12 -4.28 -10.55 -6.68
CA GLU A 12 -3.08 -10.09 -5.98
C GLU A 12 -1.95 -9.84 -7.00
N MET A 13 -1.39 -8.63 -6.98
CA MET A 13 -0.24 -8.23 -7.80
C MET A 13 0.88 -7.73 -6.90
N ILE A 14 2.11 -8.16 -7.18
CA ILE A 14 3.29 -7.62 -6.50
C ILE A 14 3.60 -6.26 -7.11
N ILE A 15 3.76 -5.24 -6.26
CA ILE A 15 4.14 -3.89 -6.66
C ILE A 15 5.50 -3.52 -6.06
N SER A 16 6.20 -2.58 -6.71
CA SER A 16 7.45 -2.04 -6.18
C SER A 16 7.18 -1.07 -5.02
N SER A 17 8.24 -0.75 -4.27
CA SER A 17 8.18 0.28 -3.24
C SER A 17 7.83 1.66 -3.82
N GLU A 18 8.31 1.97 -5.03
CA GLU A 18 8.04 3.24 -5.73
C GLU A 18 6.56 3.37 -6.11
N GLU A 19 5.96 2.29 -6.61
CA GLU A 19 4.52 2.23 -6.91
C GLU A 19 3.69 2.39 -5.63
N MET A 20 4.14 1.78 -4.52
CA MET A 20 3.47 1.91 -3.22
C MET A 20 3.53 3.36 -2.69
N VAL A 21 4.69 4.02 -2.79
CA VAL A 21 4.85 5.44 -2.41
C VAL A 21 3.90 6.30 -3.25
N SER A 22 3.86 6.08 -4.57
CA SER A 22 3.00 6.84 -5.48
C SER A 22 1.51 6.71 -5.13
N VAL A 23 1.07 5.54 -4.66
CA VAL A 23 -0.31 5.33 -4.16
C VAL A 23 -0.54 6.14 -2.88
N LEU A 24 0.38 6.07 -1.92
CA LEU A 24 0.25 6.79 -0.67
C LEU A 24 0.29 8.31 -0.88
N GLU A 25 1.06 8.82 -1.84
CA GLU A 25 1.10 10.25 -2.19
C GLU A 25 -0.23 10.77 -2.76
N GLN A 26 -1.05 9.89 -3.34
CA GLN A 26 -2.39 10.28 -3.83
C GLN A 26 -3.41 10.38 -2.70
N ASP A 27 -3.29 9.52 -1.69
CA ASP A 27 -4.28 9.38 -0.62
C ASP A 27 -3.88 10.12 0.68
N LEU A 28 -2.60 10.40 0.88
CA LEU A 28 -2.03 10.96 2.12
C LEU A 28 -1.15 12.18 1.86
N LYS A 29 -0.84 12.91 2.94
CA LYS A 29 0.12 14.02 2.88
C LYS A 29 1.55 13.48 2.90
N ALA A 30 2.45 14.10 2.14
CA ALA A 30 3.85 13.70 2.04
C ALA A 30 4.55 13.51 3.41
N ASN A 31 4.19 14.31 4.42
CA ASN A 31 4.81 14.26 5.75
C ASN A 31 4.42 13.05 6.61
N VAL A 32 3.45 12.22 6.18
CA VAL A 32 3.03 11.00 6.91
C VAL A 32 3.36 9.72 6.14
N ILE A 33 3.92 9.81 4.93
CA ILE A 33 4.13 8.64 4.07
C ILE A 33 5.19 7.71 4.64
N ASP A 34 6.31 8.24 5.14
CA ASP A 34 7.37 7.42 5.75
C ASP A 34 6.88 6.64 6.98
N GLU A 35 6.05 7.27 7.81
CA GLU A 35 5.43 6.64 8.98
C GLU A 35 4.50 5.50 8.54
N VAL A 36 3.60 5.78 7.60
CA VAL A 36 2.65 4.80 7.08
C VAL A 36 3.37 3.65 6.36
N LEU A 37 4.39 3.91 5.56
CA LEU A 37 5.20 2.86 4.94
C LEU A 37 5.83 1.95 5.98
N THR A 38 6.33 2.52 7.08
CA THR A 38 6.89 1.75 8.20
C THR A 38 5.83 0.84 8.80
N GLU A 39 4.63 1.36 9.08
CA GLU A 39 3.53 0.55 9.61
C GLU A 39 3.09 -0.58 8.66
N ILE A 40 3.09 -0.33 7.36
CA ILE A 40 2.74 -1.34 6.34
C ILE A 40 3.78 -2.44 6.30
N VAL A 41 5.07 -2.09 6.30
CA VAL A 41 6.17 -3.07 6.31
C VAL A 41 6.22 -3.84 7.63
N SER A 42 5.87 -3.19 8.75
CA SER A 42 5.70 -3.83 10.06
C SER A 42 4.46 -4.73 10.15
N GLY A 43 3.57 -4.70 9.16
CA GLY A 43 2.34 -5.48 9.14
C GLY A 43 1.28 -5.00 10.12
N THR A 44 1.45 -3.81 10.70
CA THR A 44 0.49 -3.21 11.64
C THR A 44 -0.59 -2.40 10.91
N TYR A 45 -0.34 -2.02 9.66
CA TYR A 45 -1.29 -1.28 8.83
C TYR A 45 -1.44 -1.89 7.44
N GLU A 46 -2.66 -1.85 6.91
CA GLU A 46 -2.96 -2.13 5.51
C GLU A 46 -3.62 -0.89 4.92
N HIS A 47 -3.03 -0.36 3.85
CA HIS A 47 -3.61 0.77 3.16
C HIS A 47 -4.74 0.32 2.23
N SER A 48 -5.80 1.10 2.10
CA SER A 48 -7.00 0.72 1.36
C SER A 48 -7.64 1.96 0.78
N ASN A 49 -7.80 1.99 -0.55
CA ASN A 49 -8.46 3.07 -1.25
C ASN A 49 -9.67 2.55 -2.03
N ALA A 50 -10.30 3.38 -2.86
CA ALA A 50 -11.52 2.98 -3.57
C ALA A 50 -11.33 1.77 -4.51
N ASN A 51 -10.11 1.55 -5.02
CA ASN A 51 -9.84 0.56 -6.06
C ASN A 51 -9.20 -0.71 -5.51
N ALA A 52 -8.30 -0.59 -4.52
CA ALA A 52 -7.49 -1.71 -4.07
C ALA A 52 -7.18 -1.66 -2.57
N ARG A 53 -6.69 -2.79 -2.05
CA ARG A 53 -6.02 -2.90 -0.73
C ARG A 53 -4.53 -3.14 -0.97
N TYR A 54 -3.70 -2.57 -0.12
CA TYR A 54 -2.25 -2.61 -0.23
C TYR A 54 -1.67 -3.06 1.11
N LYS A 55 -0.83 -4.09 1.06
CA LYS A 55 -0.20 -4.67 2.27
C LYS A 55 1.21 -5.14 1.98
N TYR A 56 1.99 -5.36 3.03
CA TYR A 56 3.28 -6.02 2.93
C TYR A 56 3.13 -7.51 3.28
N LYS A 57 3.64 -8.40 2.42
CA LYS A 57 3.86 -9.81 2.75
C LYS A 57 5.36 -9.99 3.01
N PRO A 58 5.79 -10.44 4.21
CA PRO A 58 7.20 -10.75 4.47
C PRO A 58 7.73 -11.85 3.55
#